data_AF-A0A2S6GK30-F1
#
_entry.id   AF-A0A2S6GK30-F1
#
_cell.length_a   1.000
_cell.length_b   1.000
_cell.length_c   1.000
_cell.angle_alpha   90.00
_cell.angle_beta   90.00
_cell.angle_gamma   90.00
#
_symmetry.space_group_name_H-M   'P 1'
#
loop_
_entity.id
_entity.type
_entity.pdbx_description
1 polymer ?
#
loop_
_entity_poly.entity_id
_entity_poly.type
_entity_poly.pdbx_seq_one_letter_code
_entity_poly.pdbx_strand_id
1 'polypeptide(L)'
;MESSHLSRLAQMDTDGLLELLASQVSPQVTPGEPERRRKFAEVWFENRKRQIRGVLCADGKSKLAGLDDAGDKSALVGAVADLLAAHFSGPVVFTIAALSVRVGLTRLCAGGDE
;
A
#
# COMPACT_ATOMS: atom_id res chain seq x y z
N MET A 1 -4.70 -11.94 -15.24
CA MET A 1 -5.09 -10.64 -15.87
C MET A 1 -4.50 -9.52 -15.01
N GLU A 2 -3.18 -9.39 -14.84
CA GLU A 2 -2.69 -8.71 -13.62
C GLU A 2 -1.43 -7.83 -13.76
N SER A 3 -0.50 -8.10 -14.68
CA SER A 3 0.74 -7.31 -14.77
C SER A 3 0.48 -5.83 -15.10
N SER A 4 -0.45 -5.55 -16.02
CA SER A 4 -0.76 -4.18 -16.43
C SER A 4 -1.42 -3.34 -15.32
N HIS A 5 -2.13 -3.98 -14.38
CA HIS A 5 -2.75 -3.29 -13.25
C HIS A 5 -1.70 -2.94 -12.19
N LEU A 6 -0.83 -3.89 -11.84
CA LEU A 6 0.25 -3.66 -10.89
C LEU A 6 1.25 -2.61 -11.40
N SER A 7 1.60 -2.64 -12.68
CA SER A 7 2.45 -1.61 -13.27
C SER A 7 1.82 -0.21 -13.19
N ARG A 8 0.50 -0.10 -13.39
CA ARG A 8 -0.21 1.18 -13.22
C ARG A 8 -0.14 1.67 -11.77
N LEU A 9 -0.47 0.82 -10.81
CA LEU A 9 -0.41 1.17 -9.38
C LEU A 9 1.00 1.56 -8.94
N ALA A 10 2.03 0.85 -9.41
CA ALA A 10 3.43 1.16 -9.12
C ALA A 10 3.89 2.51 -9.71
N GLN A 11 3.28 2.94 -10.82
CA GLN A 11 3.58 4.23 -11.48
C GLN A 11 2.78 5.40 -10.91
N MET A 12 1.61 5.16 -10.29
CA MET A 12 0.82 6.20 -9.63
C MET A 12 1.62 6.89 -8.52
N ASP A 13 1.45 8.21 -8.41
CA ASP A 13 1.95 8.99 -7.29
C ASP A 13 1.12 8.74 -6.02
N THR A 14 1.63 9.22 -4.90
CA THR A 14 1.00 9.03 -3.58
C THR A 14 -0.41 9.61 -3.53
N ASP A 15 -0.65 10.78 -4.13
CA ASP A 15 -1.96 11.43 -4.08
C ASP A 15 -2.99 10.60 -4.86
N GLY A 16 -2.63 10.15 -6.06
CA GLY A 16 -3.47 9.26 -6.86
C GLY A 16 -3.80 7.95 -6.13
N LEU A 17 -2.80 7.37 -5.43
CA LEU A 17 -3.00 6.16 -4.64
C LEU A 17 -3.92 6.39 -3.43
N LEU A 18 -3.81 7.53 -2.74
CA LEU A 18 -4.67 7.91 -1.64
C LEU A 18 -6.11 8.17 -2.10
N GLU A 19 -6.30 8.82 -3.26
CA GLU A 19 -7.63 9.01 -3.84
C GLU A 19 -8.29 7.67 -4.21
N LEU A 20 -7.50 6.76 -4.80
CA LEU A 20 -7.95 5.40 -5.11
C LEU A 20 -8.32 4.64 -3.83
N LEU A 21 -7.46 4.70 -2.81
CA LEU A 21 -7.71 4.07 -1.51
C LEU A 21 -9.02 4.61 -0.90
N ALA A 22 -9.20 5.93 -0.90
CA ALA A 22 -10.42 6.56 -0.39
C ALA A 22 -11.68 6.04 -1.10
N SER A 23 -11.64 5.86 -2.43
CA SER A 23 -12.79 5.32 -3.19
C SER A 23 -13.12 3.88 -2.81
N GLN A 24 -12.11 3.09 -2.44
CA GLN A 24 -12.25 1.68 -2.11
C GLN A 24 -12.76 1.47 -0.68
N VAL A 25 -12.29 2.27 0.28
CA VAL A 25 -12.63 2.11 1.70
C VAL A 25 -13.82 2.95 2.16
N SER A 26 -14.16 4.01 1.41
CA SER A 26 -15.31 4.86 1.71
C SER A 26 -15.95 5.42 0.42
N PRO A 27 -16.70 4.57 -0.32
CA PRO A 27 -17.35 4.96 -1.57
C PRO A 27 -18.44 6.04 -1.37
N GLN A 28 -18.83 6.31 -0.12
CA GLN A 28 -19.83 7.32 0.24
C GLN A 28 -19.26 8.73 0.37
N VAL A 29 -17.93 8.91 0.32
CA VAL A 29 -17.34 10.26 0.36
C VAL A 29 -17.62 10.95 -0.97
N THR A 30 -18.35 12.07 -0.89
CA THR A 30 -18.82 12.84 -2.03
C THR A 30 -17.66 13.17 -2.99
N PRO A 31 -17.83 12.97 -4.31
CA PRO A 31 -16.78 13.16 -5.30
C PRO A 31 -16.29 14.62 -5.47
N GLY A 32 -16.87 15.59 -4.76
CA GLY A 32 -16.53 17.01 -4.86
C GLY A 32 -15.39 17.51 -3.96
N GLU A 33 -14.82 16.68 -3.08
CA GLU A 33 -13.77 17.10 -2.13
C GLU A 33 -12.53 16.18 -2.18
N PRO A 34 -11.65 16.31 -3.19
CA PRO A 34 -10.49 15.43 -3.37
C PRO A 34 -9.49 15.52 -2.20
N GLU A 35 -9.26 16.71 -1.63
CA GLU A 35 -8.39 16.88 -0.46
C GLU A 35 -8.91 16.14 0.77
N ARG A 36 -10.23 16.20 1.00
CA ARG A 36 -10.87 15.52 2.13
C ARG A 36 -10.79 14.01 1.99
N ARG A 37 -10.89 13.50 0.75
CA ARG A 37 -10.72 12.08 0.43
C ARG A 37 -9.29 11.61 0.69
N ARG A 38 -8.29 12.37 0.22
CA ARG A 38 -6.87 12.06 0.48
C ARG A 38 -6.57 12.02 1.97
N LYS A 39 -6.98 13.05 2.72
CA LYS A 39 -6.80 13.11 4.17
C LYS A 39 -7.49 11.95 4.91
N PHE A 40 -8.68 11.56 4.46
CA PHE A 40 -9.35 10.37 5.00
C PHE A 40 -8.54 9.10 4.75
N ALA A 41 -8.06 8.89 3.52
CA ALA A 41 -7.24 7.73 3.17
C ALA A 41 -5.90 7.71 3.92
N GLU A 42 -5.26 8.86 4.13
CA GLU A 42 -4.04 8.97 4.93
C GLU A 42 -4.29 8.54 6.38
N VAL A 43 -5.33 9.08 7.02
CA VAL A 43 -5.71 8.71 8.40
C VAL A 43 -6.06 7.22 8.47
N TRP A 44 -6.81 6.72 7.48
CA TRP A 44 -7.16 5.30 7.41
C TRP A 44 -5.91 4.42 7.28
N PHE A 45 -4.97 4.78 6.41
CA PHE A 45 -3.73 4.06 6.19
C PHE A 45 -2.83 4.09 7.43
N GLU A 46 -2.67 5.25 8.06
CA GLU A 46 -1.91 5.40 9.31
C GLU A 46 -2.50 4.57 10.45
N ASN A 47 -3.83 4.52 10.58
CA ASN A 47 -4.51 3.65 11.56
C ASN A 47 -4.26 2.15 11.31
N ARG A 48 -4.00 1.76 10.06
CA ARG A 48 -3.67 0.37 9.66
C ARG A 48 -2.17 0.10 9.61
N LYS A 49 -1.34 1.13 9.74
CA LYS A 49 0.11 1.04 9.61
C LYS A 49 0.73 0.05 10.57
N ARG A 50 0.27 -0.02 11.83
CA ARG A 50 0.77 -1.03 12.79
C ARG A 50 0.54 -2.46 12.28
N GLN A 51 -0.64 -2.74 11.74
CA GLN A 51 -0.99 -4.05 11.19
C GLN A 51 -0.17 -4.36 9.93
N ILE A 52 -0.08 -3.41 9.01
CA ILE A 52 0.71 -3.53 7.78
C ILE A 52 2.17 -3.80 8.12
N ARG A 53 2.74 -3.07 9.09
CA ARG A 53 4.12 -3.24 9.54
C ARG A 53 4.36 -4.60 10.19
N GLY A 54 3.44 -5.09 11.02
CA GLY A 54 3.56 -6.43 11.60
C GLY A 54 3.77 -7.49 10.52
N VAL A 55 2.95 -7.45 9.48
CA VAL A 55 3.03 -8.39 8.35
C VAL A 55 4.30 -8.19 7.52
N LEU A 56 4.59 -6.95 7.12
CA LEU A 56 5.69 -6.69 6.17
C LEU A 56 7.08 -6.77 6.82
N CYS A 57 7.21 -6.35 8.08
CA CYS A 57 8.50 -6.22 8.74
C CYS A 57 8.88 -7.47 9.56
N ALA A 58 7.91 -8.22 10.10
CA ALA A 58 8.20 -9.46 10.81
C ALA A 58 8.23 -10.65 9.83
N ASP A 59 7.12 -10.89 9.11
CA ASP A 59 6.96 -12.06 8.24
C ASP A 59 7.48 -11.83 6.81
N GLY A 60 7.44 -10.59 6.35
CA GLY A 60 7.77 -10.21 4.97
C GLY A 60 9.25 -9.93 4.70
N LYS A 61 10.07 -9.65 5.73
CA LYS A 61 11.43 -9.10 5.54
C LYS A 61 12.34 -9.97 4.66
N SER A 62 12.36 -11.28 4.88
CA SER A 62 13.15 -12.22 4.09
C SER A 62 12.59 -12.43 2.68
N LYS A 63 11.27 -12.36 2.52
CA LYS A 63 10.58 -12.51 1.22
C LYS A 63 10.71 -11.29 0.33
N LEU A 64 10.77 -10.09 0.93
CA LEU A 64 10.79 -8.82 0.20
C LEU A 64 12.21 -8.29 -0.06
N ALA A 65 13.22 -8.71 0.71
CA ALA A 65 14.60 -8.23 0.56
C ALA A 65 15.15 -8.35 -0.88
N GLY A 66 15.00 -9.52 -1.51
CA GLY A 66 15.51 -9.74 -2.87
C GLY A 66 14.74 -8.99 -3.97
N LEU A 67 13.52 -8.51 -3.68
CA LEU A 67 12.70 -7.76 -4.63
C LEU A 67 12.94 -6.25 -4.55
N ASP A 68 13.24 -5.74 -3.35
CA ASP A 68 13.60 -4.34 -3.14
C ASP A 68 14.92 -4.00 -3.87
N ASP A 69 15.91 -4.90 -3.79
CA ASP A 69 17.21 -4.76 -4.48
C ASP A 69 17.10 -4.87 -6.01
N ALA A 70 16.13 -5.65 -6.53
CA ALA A 70 15.94 -5.85 -7.96
C ALA A 70 15.31 -4.63 -8.68
N GLY A 71 14.70 -3.71 -7.95
CA GLY A 71 14.15 -2.46 -8.48
C GLY A 71 12.82 -2.59 -9.27
N ASP A 72 12.28 -3.80 -9.44
CA ASP A 72 10.96 -3.99 -10.05
C ASP A 72 9.85 -3.69 -9.04
N LYS A 73 9.43 -2.42 -9.05
CA LYS A 73 8.34 -1.94 -8.18
C LYS A 73 7.02 -2.68 -8.40
N SER A 74 6.74 -3.17 -9.60
CA SER A 74 5.48 -3.88 -9.88
C SER A 74 5.48 -5.27 -9.27
N ALA A 75 6.60 -5.99 -9.36
CA ALA A 75 6.81 -7.26 -8.69
C ALA A 75 6.79 -7.08 -7.16
N LEU A 76 7.42 -6.02 -6.64
CA LEU A 76 7.41 -5.71 -5.21
C LEU A 76 6.00 -5.40 -4.69
N VAL A 77 5.19 -4.64 -5.44
CA VAL A 77 3.78 -4.40 -5.09
C VAL A 77 2.98 -5.69 -5.06
N GLY A 78 3.19 -6.60 -6.02
CA GLY A 78 2.55 -7.92 -6.02
C GLY A 78 2.91 -8.73 -4.77
N ALA A 79 4.21 -8.84 -4.45
CA ALA A 79 4.67 -9.59 -3.29
C ALA A 79 4.16 -8.99 -1.96
N VAL A 80 4.13 -7.66 -1.84
CA VAL A 80 3.55 -6.98 -0.67
C VAL A 80 2.04 -7.24 -0.59
N ALA A 81 1.32 -7.21 -1.72
CA ALA A 81 -0.11 -7.50 -1.77
C ALA A 81 -0.41 -8.94 -1.31
N ASP A 82 0.37 -9.92 -1.76
CA ASP A 82 0.21 -11.33 -1.34
C ASP A 82 0.36 -11.50 0.16
N LEU A 83 1.30 -10.80 0.79
CA LEU A 83 1.47 -10.82 2.25
C LEU A 83 0.28 -10.18 2.97
N LEU A 84 -0.24 -9.08 2.42
CA LEU A 84 -1.35 -8.33 3.01
C LEU A 84 -2.72 -8.99 2.76
N ALA A 85 -2.85 -9.87 1.77
CA ALA A 85 -4.11 -10.52 1.38
C ALA A 85 -4.74 -11.36 2.51
N ALA A 86 -3.95 -11.81 3.50
CA ALA A 86 -4.46 -12.49 4.68
C ALA A 86 -5.21 -11.56 5.65
N HIS A 87 -5.01 -10.25 5.55
CA HIS A 87 -5.52 -9.24 6.48
C HIS A 87 -6.44 -8.21 5.83
N PHE A 88 -6.32 -8.03 4.54
CA PHE A 88 -7.09 -7.10 3.74
C PHE A 88 -7.72 -7.87 2.57
N SER A 89 -8.93 -7.51 2.17
CA SER A 89 -9.65 -8.20 1.11
C SER A 89 -10.07 -7.25 0.00
N GLY A 90 -10.15 -7.79 -1.23
CA GLY A 90 -10.58 -7.03 -2.40
C GLY A 90 -9.50 -6.11 -2.98
N PRO A 91 -9.89 -5.13 -3.81
CA PRO A 91 -8.95 -4.30 -4.56
C PRO A 91 -8.10 -3.37 -3.68
N VAL A 92 -8.50 -3.17 -2.43
CA VAL A 92 -7.78 -2.34 -1.45
C VAL A 92 -6.37 -2.85 -1.15
N VAL A 93 -6.17 -4.18 -1.22
CA VAL A 93 -4.90 -4.83 -0.90
C VAL A 93 -3.78 -4.29 -1.80
N PHE A 94 -4.05 -4.20 -3.10
CA PHE A 94 -3.08 -3.74 -4.10
C PHE A 94 -2.75 -2.25 -3.95
N THR A 95 -3.74 -1.42 -3.59
CA THR A 95 -3.52 0.01 -3.35
C THR A 95 -2.68 0.24 -2.09
N ILE A 96 -2.96 -0.49 -1.02
CA ILE A 96 -2.17 -0.46 0.22
C ILE A 96 -0.74 -0.92 -0.06
N ALA A 97 -0.58 -2.00 -0.82
CA ALA A 97 0.73 -2.51 -1.21
C ALA A 97 1.55 -1.47 -2.01
N ALA A 98 0.92 -0.81 -2.98
CA ALA A 98 1.53 0.27 -3.75
C ALA A 98 1.95 1.46 -2.87
N LEU A 99 1.09 1.87 -1.92
CA LEU A 99 1.42 2.91 -0.95
C LEU A 99 2.60 2.51 -0.06
N SER A 100 2.62 1.28 0.46
CA SER A 100 3.73 0.77 1.28
C SER A 100 5.05 0.75 0.52
N VAL A 101 5.05 0.33 -0.74
CA VAL A 101 6.23 0.36 -1.61
C VAL A 101 6.69 1.80 -1.89
N ARG A 102 5.76 2.73 -2.11
CA ARG A 102 6.06 4.16 -2.33
C ARG A 102 6.66 4.84 -1.12
N VAL A 103 6.14 4.56 0.09
CA VAL A 103 6.72 5.04 1.36
C VAL A 103 8.12 4.48 1.57
N GLY A 104 8.36 3.27 1.05
CA GLY A 104 9.60 2.52 1.17
C GLY A 104 9.57 1.60 2.39
N LEU A 105 9.83 0.31 2.17
CA LEU A 105 9.76 -0.71 3.21
C LEU A 105 10.72 -0.42 4.36
N THR A 106 11.92 0.08 4.08
CA THR A 106 12.89 0.50 5.10
C THR A 106 12.33 1.58 6.01
N ARG A 107 11.70 2.62 5.47
CA ARG A 107 11.09 3.69 6.27
C ARG A 107 9.87 3.19 7.05
N LEU A 108 9.07 2.35 6.41
CA LEU A 108 7.90 1.74 7.03
C LEU A 108 8.31 0.81 8.19
N CYS A 109 9.43 0.11 8.09
CA CYS A 109 9.91 -0.78 9.15
C CYS A 109 10.78 -0.09 10.21
N ALA A 110 11.48 1.01 9.90
CA ALA A 110 12.39 1.68 10.82
C ALA A 110 11.72 2.39 12.00
N GLY A 111 10.45 2.83 11.90
CA GLY A 111 9.76 3.54 13.00
C GLY A 111 9.24 2.64 14.12
N GLY A 112 9.90 1.51 14.41
CA GLY A 112 9.35 0.34 15.14
C GLY A 112 9.92 0.11 16.53
N ASP A 113 10.86 0.96 16.91
CA ASP A 113 11.46 1.01 18.24
C ASP A 113 10.78 2.14 19.04
N GLU A 114 9.49 2.02 19.30
CA GLU A 114 8.77 2.79 20.34
C GLU A 114 7.63 1.97 20.96
#